data_AF-A0A527V0C7-F1
#
_entry.id   AF-A0A527V0C7-F1
#
_cell.length_a   1.000
_cell.length_b   1.000
_cell.length_c   1.000
_cell.angle_alpha   90.00
_cell.angle_beta   90.00
_cell.angle_gamma   90.00
#
_symmetry.space_group_name_H-M   'P 1'
#
loop_
_entity.id
_entity.type
_entity.pdbx_description
1 polymer ?
#
loop_
_entity_poly.entity_id
_entity_poly.type
_entity_poly.pdbx_seq_one_letter_code
_entity_poly.pdbx_strand_id
1 'polypeptide(L)'
;GWELAEGDRWTLVDSVASAVTALGSAPRRVFLALGRQEVAAFEAAPQHHYLIRSVDPVEPRLAVPDSTYLLARGPFREADERALLVEHRIDVVVSKNSGGEATYGKIAAARALGIEVVMIRRPTLPDVASAETVEALAAMVGHFLGPAAERGV
;
A
#
# COMPACT_ATOMS: atom_id res chain seq x y z
N GLY A 1 -8.49 8.97 -1.88
CA GLY A 1 -7.29 8.48 -1.16
C GLY A 1 -7.25 9.17 0.19
N TRP A 2 -6.25 8.90 1.00
CA TRP A 2 -5.95 9.71 2.18
C TRP A 2 -5.32 11.04 1.77
N GLU A 3 -5.61 12.07 2.56
CA GLU A 3 -5.05 13.40 2.45
C GLU A 3 -3.97 13.60 3.52
N LEU A 4 -3.04 14.53 3.25
CA LEU A 4 -1.99 14.90 4.18
C LEU A 4 -2.60 15.65 5.38
N ALA A 5 -2.38 15.15 6.59
CA ALA A 5 -2.79 15.84 7.81
C ALA A 5 -1.60 16.57 8.44
N GLU A 6 -1.90 17.49 9.36
CA GLU A 6 -0.87 18.17 10.14
C GLU A 6 0.01 17.15 10.88
N GLY A 7 1.34 17.35 10.82
CA GLY A 7 2.33 16.44 11.40
C GLY A 7 2.74 15.27 10.50
N ASP A 8 2.07 15.05 9.36
CA ASP A 8 2.52 14.05 8.40
C ASP A 8 3.81 14.46 7.68
N ARG A 9 4.72 13.49 7.51
CA ARG A 9 5.98 13.64 6.76
C ARG A 9 5.94 12.79 5.49
N TRP A 10 5.10 13.18 4.53
CA TRP A 10 4.94 12.41 3.30
C TRP A 10 5.86 12.88 2.18
N THR A 11 6.44 11.90 1.49
CA THR A 11 7.05 12.06 0.17
C THR A 11 6.12 11.39 -0.84
N LEU A 12 5.39 12.18 -1.63
CA LEU A 12 4.50 11.65 -2.67
C LEU A 12 5.29 11.25 -3.91
N VAL A 13 5.05 10.04 -4.42
CA VAL A 13 5.70 9.50 -5.62
C VAL A 13 4.69 8.83 -6.55
N ASP A 14 5.02 8.76 -7.84
CA ASP A 14 4.07 8.29 -8.86
C ASP A 14 4.16 6.78 -9.13
N SER A 15 5.18 6.10 -8.62
CA SER A 15 5.41 4.68 -8.88
C SER A 15 6.23 3.99 -7.78
N VAL A 16 6.25 2.66 -7.80
CA VAL A 16 7.12 1.84 -6.92
C VAL A 16 8.59 2.13 -7.21
N ALA A 17 9.00 2.29 -8.47
CA ALA A 17 10.38 2.62 -8.83
C ALA A 17 10.80 4.00 -8.28
N SER A 18 9.89 4.97 -8.33
CA SER A 18 10.10 6.29 -7.71
C SER A 18 10.17 6.18 -6.19
N ALA A 19 9.41 5.26 -5.57
CA ALA A 19 9.51 4.99 -4.14
C ALA A 19 10.89 4.43 -3.74
N VAL A 20 11.42 3.47 -4.51
CA VAL A 20 12.78 2.94 -4.31
C VAL A 20 13.82 4.07 -4.39
N THR A 21 13.70 4.93 -5.41
CA THR A 21 14.60 6.09 -5.57
C THR A 21 14.52 7.05 -4.38
N ALA A 22 13.32 7.30 -3.86
CA ALA A 22 13.10 8.21 -2.73
C ALA A 22 13.71 7.73 -1.40
N LEU A 23 14.00 6.42 -1.26
CA LEU A 23 14.65 5.89 -0.06
C LEU A 23 16.10 6.39 0.10
N GLY A 24 16.74 6.78 -1.00
CA GLY A 24 18.12 7.25 -1.03
C GLY A 24 19.17 6.14 -0.88
N SER A 25 20.44 6.52 -0.79
CA SER A 25 21.58 5.58 -0.74
C SER A 25 22.01 5.19 0.67
N ALA A 26 21.63 5.95 1.70
CA ALA A 26 21.96 5.63 3.08
C ALA A 26 21.12 4.43 3.56
N PRO A 27 21.70 3.46 4.30
CA PRO A 27 20.93 2.38 4.91
C PRO A 27 19.80 2.90 5.79
N ARG A 28 18.61 2.30 5.66
CA ARG A 28 17.38 2.66 6.39
C ARG A 28 16.62 1.39 6.74
N ARG A 29 15.77 1.46 7.75
CA ARG A 29 14.85 0.39 8.16
C ARG A 29 13.48 0.70 7.59
N VAL A 30 13.13 0.00 6.52
CA VAL A 30 12.02 0.32 5.63
C VAL A 30 10.87 -0.66 5.89
N PHE A 31 9.70 -0.13 6.23
CA PHE A 31 8.48 -0.92 6.30
C PHE A 31 7.74 -0.89 4.96
N LEU A 32 7.72 -2.02 4.25
CA LEU A 32 7.00 -2.21 3.00
C LEU A 32 5.58 -2.72 3.31
N ALA A 33 4.63 -1.78 3.37
CA ALA A 33 3.21 -2.07 3.49
C ALA A 33 2.55 -2.08 2.09
N LEU A 34 3.11 -2.88 1.19
CA LEU A 34 2.74 -3.03 -0.23
C LEU A 34 2.22 -4.45 -0.51
N GLY A 35 1.60 -4.65 -1.67
CA GLY A 35 1.20 -5.99 -2.10
C GLY A 35 2.40 -6.84 -2.49
N ARG A 36 2.30 -8.17 -2.35
CA ARG A 36 3.38 -9.12 -2.67
C ARG A 36 3.97 -8.99 -4.08
N GLN A 37 3.19 -8.50 -5.03
CA GLN A 37 3.62 -8.34 -6.43
C GLN A 37 4.59 -7.17 -6.64
N GLU A 38 4.74 -6.28 -5.66
CA GLU A 38 5.41 -4.99 -5.83
C GLU A 38 6.72 -4.90 -5.08
N VAL A 39 6.90 -5.75 -4.06
CA VAL A 39 8.08 -5.70 -3.18
C VAL A 39 9.36 -6.11 -3.90
N ALA A 40 9.28 -6.86 -5.01
CA ALA A 40 10.44 -7.27 -5.81
C ALA A 40 11.27 -6.08 -6.33
N ALA A 41 10.64 -4.93 -6.60
CA ALA A 41 11.36 -3.75 -7.08
C ALA A 41 12.39 -3.20 -6.07
N PHE A 42 12.23 -3.52 -4.78
CA PHE A 42 13.12 -3.06 -3.71
C PHE A 42 14.46 -3.83 -3.66
N GLU A 43 14.60 -4.91 -4.43
CA GLU A 43 15.91 -5.56 -4.63
C GLU A 43 16.93 -4.62 -5.28
N ALA A 44 16.47 -3.58 -6.00
CA ALA A 44 17.34 -2.56 -6.58
C ALA A 44 18.01 -1.65 -5.53
N ALA A 45 17.60 -1.74 -4.26
CA ALA A 45 18.20 -1.00 -3.14
C ALA A 45 18.51 -1.94 -1.97
N PRO A 46 19.48 -2.87 -2.12
CA PRO A 46 19.77 -3.93 -1.16
C PRO A 46 20.43 -3.44 0.13
N GLN A 47 20.85 -2.17 0.19
CA GLN A 47 21.46 -1.55 1.37
C GLN A 47 20.49 -1.32 2.53
N HIS A 48 19.18 -1.38 2.28
CA HIS A 48 18.16 -1.15 3.31
C HIS A 48 17.77 -2.46 4.01
N HIS A 49 17.25 -2.32 5.23
CA HIS A 49 16.66 -3.41 6.00
C HIS A 49 15.15 -3.39 5.77
N TYR A 50 14.58 -4.48 5.26
CA TYR A 50 13.17 -4.50 4.88
C TYR A 50 12.31 -5.27 5.87
N LEU A 51 11.32 -4.60 6.45
CA LEU A 51 10.17 -5.26 7.07
C LEU A 51 9.07 -5.35 6.03
N ILE A 52 8.67 -6.57 5.65
CA ILE A 52 7.71 -6.81 4.57
C ILE A 52 6.48 -7.44 5.17
N ARG A 53 5.33 -6.76 5.07
CA ARG A 53 4.05 -7.35 5.49
C ARG A 53 3.18 -7.67 4.29
N SER A 54 2.73 -8.91 4.19
CA SER A 54 1.85 -9.39 3.13
C SER A 54 0.78 -10.34 3.67
N VAL A 55 -0.33 -10.48 2.94
CA VAL A 55 -1.41 -11.41 3.27
C VAL A 55 -1.06 -12.84 2.84
N ASP A 56 -0.46 -12.99 1.66
CA ASP A 56 0.09 -14.25 1.18
C ASP A 56 1.62 -14.19 1.21
N PRO A 57 2.31 -15.35 1.30
CA PRO A 57 3.77 -15.39 1.23
C PRO A 57 4.33 -14.68 -0.02
N VAL A 58 5.47 -14.01 0.16
CA VAL A 58 6.27 -13.44 -0.94
C VAL A 58 7.24 -14.53 -1.38
N GLU A 59 6.96 -15.11 -2.54
CA GLU A 59 7.76 -16.19 -3.12
C GLU A 59 8.09 -15.87 -4.60
N PRO A 60 9.38 -15.94 -5.00
CA PRO A 60 10.55 -16.14 -4.14
C PRO A 60 10.75 -14.96 -3.15
N ARG A 61 11.47 -15.21 -2.06
CA ARG A 61 11.91 -14.13 -1.16
C ARG A 61 12.83 -13.18 -1.91
N LEU A 62 12.86 -11.93 -1.48
CA LEU A 62 13.72 -10.91 -2.04
C LEU A 62 15.20 -11.29 -1.91
N ALA A 63 15.96 -11.10 -2.99
CA ALA A 63 17.41 -11.29 -3.04
C ALA A 63 18.17 -10.11 -2.40
N VAL A 64 17.84 -9.80 -1.14
CA VAL A 64 18.45 -8.74 -0.32
C VAL A 64 19.04 -9.31 0.97
N PRO A 65 20.12 -8.71 1.51
CA PRO A 65 20.81 -9.27 2.68
C PRO A 65 19.97 -9.21 3.97
N ASP A 66 19.09 -8.23 4.12
CA ASP A 66 18.29 -8.06 5.34
C ASP A 66 16.80 -7.83 5.01
N SER A 67 16.01 -8.89 5.20
CA SER A 67 14.56 -8.82 5.09
C SER A 67 13.85 -9.70 6.12
N THR A 68 12.83 -9.14 6.75
CA THR A 68 11.91 -9.82 7.68
C THR A 68 10.52 -9.83 7.09
N TYR A 69 9.82 -10.97 7.16
CA TYR A 69 8.51 -11.15 6.54
C TYR A 69 7.45 -11.39 7.61
N LEU A 70 6.36 -10.63 7.53
CA LEU A 70 5.18 -10.76 8.39
C LEU A 70 4.00 -11.17 7.54
N LEU A 71 3.43 -12.33 7.84
CA LEU A 71 2.20 -12.81 7.23
C LEU A 71 1.02 -12.34 8.07
N ALA A 72 0.28 -11.34 7.59
CA ALA A 72 -0.81 -10.77 8.35
C ALA A 72 -1.88 -10.13 7.44
N ARG A 73 -3.13 -10.23 7.87
CA ARG A 73 -4.29 -9.61 7.23
C ARG A 73 -4.91 -8.60 8.20
N GLY A 74 -5.25 -7.43 7.68
CA GLY A 74 -5.91 -6.37 8.45
C GLY A 74 -7.35 -6.73 8.84
N PRO A 75 -8.04 -5.82 9.57
CA PRO A 75 -7.62 -4.45 9.86
C PRO A 75 -6.47 -4.36 10.87
N PHE A 76 -5.64 -3.32 10.75
CA PHE A 76 -4.53 -3.05 11.67
C PHE A 76 -4.82 -1.79 12.48
N ARG A 77 -4.88 -1.92 13.81
CA ARG A 77 -5.12 -0.77 14.71
C ARG A 77 -3.85 0.07 14.83
N GLU A 78 -4.02 1.38 15.01
CA GLU A 78 -2.90 2.31 15.17
C GLU A 78 -1.94 1.92 16.30
N ALA A 79 -2.46 1.49 17.45
CA ALA A 79 -1.61 1.09 18.59
C ALA A 79 -0.70 -0.10 18.25
N ASP A 80 -1.23 -1.09 17.52
CA ASP A 80 -0.48 -2.26 17.09
C ASP A 80 0.58 -1.87 16.04
N GLU A 81 0.22 -0.98 15.11
CA GLU A 81 1.16 -0.43 14.14
C GLU A 81 2.28 0.36 14.81
N ARG A 82 1.95 1.19 15.81
CA ARG A 82 2.95 1.96 16.56
C ARG A 82 3.93 1.03 17.28
N ALA A 83 3.43 -0.03 17.92
CA ALA A 83 4.28 -1.02 18.57
C ALA A 83 5.22 -1.69 17.55
N LEU A 84 4.69 -2.10 16.40
CA LEU A 84 5.46 -2.69 15.31
C LEU A 84 6.58 -1.75 14.80
N LEU A 85 6.24 -0.49 14.53
CA LEU A 85 7.20 0.49 14.03
C LEU A 85 8.33 0.74 15.04
N VAL A 86 8.02 0.77 16.34
CA VAL A 86 9.00 0.94 17.42
C VAL A 86 9.87 -0.31 17.57
N GLU A 87 9.28 -1.49 17.66
CA GLU A 87 9.98 -2.78 17.82
C GLU A 87 11.01 -2.98 16.70
N HIS A 88 10.59 -2.72 15.46
CA HIS A 88 11.47 -2.85 14.31
C HIS A 88 12.32 -1.61 14.04
N ARG A 89 12.23 -0.54 14.85
CA ARG A 89 12.96 0.73 14.67
C ARG A 89 12.84 1.28 13.25
N ILE A 90 11.61 1.39 12.74
CA ILE A 90 11.35 1.78 11.36
C ILE A 90 11.67 3.27 11.15
N ASP A 91 12.41 3.57 10.09
CA ASP A 91 12.78 4.94 9.69
C ASP A 91 11.83 5.50 8.62
N VAL A 92 11.19 4.62 7.84
CA VAL A 92 10.30 4.99 6.74
C VAL A 92 9.28 3.91 6.45
N VAL A 93 8.04 4.34 6.22
CA VAL A 93 6.95 3.48 5.74
C VAL A 93 6.74 3.74 4.25
N VAL A 94 6.74 2.69 3.44
CA VAL A 94 6.32 2.78 2.03
C VAL A 94 4.92 2.22 1.90
N SER A 95 4.00 3.02 1.35
CA SER A 95 2.62 2.59 1.16
C SER A 95 1.98 3.18 -0.08
N LYS A 96 0.94 2.49 -0.56
CA LYS A 96 0.01 3.02 -1.56
C LYS A 96 -1.06 3.87 -0.89
N ASN A 97 -1.47 4.91 -1.59
CA ASN A 97 -2.62 5.72 -1.21
C ASN A 97 -3.95 4.99 -1.53
N SER A 98 -4.25 3.93 -0.78
CA SER A 98 -5.42 3.07 -1.00
C SER A 98 -6.73 3.68 -0.50
N GLY A 99 -6.68 4.66 0.41
CA GLY A 99 -7.85 5.39 0.91
C GLY A 99 -8.80 4.62 1.84
N GLY A 100 -8.56 3.35 2.15
CA GLY A 100 -9.43 2.55 3.03
C GLY A 100 -9.05 2.65 4.51
N GLU A 101 -10.02 2.97 5.39
CA GLU A 101 -9.81 3.14 6.84
C GLU A 101 -9.13 1.94 7.51
N ALA A 102 -9.48 0.72 7.09
CA ALA A 102 -8.93 -0.53 7.63
C ALA A 102 -7.38 -0.65 7.54
N THR A 103 -6.75 0.20 6.70
CA THR A 103 -5.30 0.20 6.49
C THR A 103 -4.64 1.53 6.88
N TYR A 104 -5.40 2.49 7.44
CA TYR A 104 -4.87 3.81 7.80
C TYR A 104 -4.02 3.80 9.08
N GLY A 105 -4.19 2.81 9.96
CA GLY A 105 -3.49 2.75 11.25
C GLY A 105 -1.96 2.97 11.16
N LYS A 106 -1.33 2.52 10.08
CA LYS A 106 0.11 2.70 9.85
C LYS A 106 0.53 4.14 9.56
N ILE A 107 -0.34 4.91 8.93
CA ILE A 107 -0.12 6.33 8.61
C ILE A 107 -0.26 7.15 9.88
N ALA A 108 -1.31 6.88 10.67
CA ALA A 108 -1.49 7.51 11.98
C ALA A 108 -0.33 7.18 12.93
N ALA A 109 0.12 5.92 12.98
CA ALA A 109 1.27 5.51 13.77
C ALA A 109 2.57 6.18 13.30
N ALA A 110 2.81 6.28 12.00
CA ALA A 110 3.98 6.97 11.46
C ALA A 110 3.98 8.45 11.84
N ARG A 111 2.82 9.13 11.75
CA ARG A 111 2.65 10.52 12.21
C ARG A 111 2.98 10.67 13.69
N ALA A 112 2.39 9.82 14.54
CA ALA A 112 2.62 9.87 15.99
C ALA A 112 4.09 9.66 16.38
N LEU A 113 4.87 8.99 15.53
CA LEU A 113 6.30 8.72 15.73
C LEU A 113 7.22 9.67 14.94
N GLY A 114 6.68 10.58 14.12
CA GLY A 114 7.47 11.45 13.24
C GLY A 114 8.24 10.69 12.14
N ILE A 115 7.80 9.48 11.80
CA ILE A 115 8.41 8.61 10.78
C ILE A 115 8.00 9.10 9.38
N GLU A 116 8.94 9.04 8.43
CA GLU A 116 8.68 9.41 7.04
C GLU A 116 7.74 8.40 6.38
N VAL A 117 6.85 8.87 5.51
CA VAL A 117 6.01 8.03 4.68
C VAL A 117 6.29 8.31 3.20
N VAL A 118 6.82 7.33 2.48
CA VAL A 118 6.86 7.37 1.01
C VAL A 118 5.52 6.86 0.50
N MET A 119 4.71 7.78 0.00
CA MET A 119 3.32 7.54 -0.39
C MET A 119 3.20 7.46 -1.92
N ILE A 120 2.93 6.26 -2.43
CA ILE A 120 2.69 6.02 -3.85
C ILE A 120 1.27 6.46 -4.18
N ARG A 121 1.14 7.40 -5.15
CA ARG A 121 -0.14 7.91 -5.61
C ARG A 121 -1.03 6.80 -6.17
N ARG A 122 -2.34 7.03 -6.11
CA ARG A 122 -3.30 6.20 -6.85
C ARG A 122 -3.07 6.43 -8.35
N PRO A 123 -3.05 5.38 -9.19
CA PRO A 123 -3.03 5.57 -10.64
C PRO A 123 -4.22 6.42 -11.07
N THR A 124 -4.02 7.33 -12.01
CA THR A 124 -5.12 8.00 -12.71
C THR A 124 -5.84 6.94 -13.53
N LEU A 125 -7.04 6.56 -13.09
CA LEU A 125 -7.89 5.66 -13.85
C LEU A 125 -8.57 6.44 -14.99
N PRO A 126 -8.81 5.81 -16.15
CA PRO A 126 -9.63 6.43 -17.18
C PRO A 126 -11.01 6.77 -16.62
N ASP A 127 -11.60 7.86 -17.12
CA ASP A 127 -12.95 8.28 -16.74
C ASP A 127 -13.96 7.29 -17.32
N VAL A 128 -14.33 6.32 -16.50
CA VAL A 128 -15.31 5.28 -16.81
C VAL A 128 -16.41 5.33 -15.78
N ALA A 129 -17.63 5.00 -16.19
CA ALA A 129 -18.76 4.89 -15.27
C ALA A 129 -18.39 3.98 -14.10
N SER A 130 -18.43 4.55 -12.89
CA SER A 130 -18.09 3.86 -11.65
C SER A 130 -19.16 4.18 -10.61
N ALA A 131 -19.31 3.27 -9.65
CA ALA A 131 -20.25 3.43 -8.54
C ALA A 131 -19.50 3.36 -7.22
N GLU A 132 -19.94 4.19 -6.28
CA GLU A 132 -19.39 4.25 -4.93
C GLU A 132 -19.93 3.14 -4.03
N THR A 133 -21.03 2.50 -4.43
CA THR A 133 -21.65 1.39 -3.69
C THR A 133 -21.89 0.17 -4.56
N VAL A 134 -21.99 -0.99 -3.91
CA VAL A 134 -22.28 -2.26 -4.59
C VAL A 134 -23.68 -2.21 -5.23
N GLU A 135 -24.63 -1.56 -4.56
CA GLU A 135 -26.01 -1.40 -5.03
C GLU A 135 -26.07 -0.52 -6.28
N ALA A 136 -25.35 0.59 -6.30
CA ALA A 136 -25.25 1.47 -7.47
C ALA A 136 -24.53 0.75 -8.63
N LEU A 137 -23.53 -0.08 -8.34
CA LEU A 137 -22.87 -0.91 -9.34
C LEU A 137 -23.83 -1.95 -9.94
N ALA A 138 -24.61 -2.63 -9.10
CA ALA A 138 -25.61 -3.60 -9.55
C ALA A 138 -26.68 -2.96 -10.44
N ALA A 139 -27.13 -1.75 -10.09
CA ALA A 139 -28.06 -0.98 -10.91
C ALA A 139 -27.47 -0.59 -12.28
N MET A 140 -26.20 -0.20 -12.33
CA MET A 140 -25.51 0.09 -13.60
C MET A 140 -25.40 -1.16 -14.47
N VAL A 141 -24.98 -2.31 -13.92
CA VAL A 141 -24.89 -3.57 -14.67
C VAL A 141 -26.25 -4.03 -15.19
N GLY A 142 -27.32 -3.87 -14.38
CA GLY A 142 -28.69 -4.16 -14.79
C GLY A 142 -29.19 -3.30 -15.95
N HIS A 143 -28.61 -2.11 -16.16
CA HIS A 143 -28.93 -1.23 -17.28
C HIS A 143 -28.15 -1.58 -18.56
N PHE A 144 -26.93 -2.12 -18.43
CA PHE A 144 -26.10 -2.55 -19.58
C PHE A 144 -26.49 -3.92 -20.15
N LEU A 145 -27.06 -4.79 -19.32
CA LEU A 145 -27.64 -6.06 -19.76
C LEU A 145 -29.10 -5.82 -20.16
N GLY A 146 -29.32 -5.34 -21.39
CA GLY A 146 -30.65 -5.42 -22.01
C GLY A 146 -31.16 -6.87 -21.97
N PRO A 147 -32.49 -7.09 -21.98
CA PRO A 147 -33.06 -8.44 -21.93
C PRO A 147 -32.40 -9.29 -23.01
N ALA A 148 -31.92 -10.48 -22.63
CA ALA A 148 -31.35 -11.44 -23.55
C ALA A 148 -32.31 -11.61 -24.74
N ALA A 149 -31.92 -11.09 -25.91
CA ALA A 149 -32.70 -11.28 -27.11
C ALA A 149 -32.90 -12.79 -27.31
N GLU A 150 -34.15 -13.22 -27.32
CA GLU A 150 -34.53 -14.60 -27.59
C GLU A 150 -33.84 -15.04 -28.88
N ARG A 151 -32.92 -16.02 -28.76
CA ARG A 151 -32.39 -16.73 -29.92
C ARG A 151 -33.51 -17.63 -30.42
N GLY A 152 -34.22 -17.15 -31.44
CA GLY A 152 -35.25 -17.91 -32.15
C GLY A 152 -34.70 -19.20 -32.76
N VAL A 153 -35.56 -20.22 -32.75
CA VAL A 153 -35.37 -21.60 -33.23
C VAL A 153 -35.16 -21.67 -34.73
#